data_AF-A0AAD3ASI2-F1
#
_entry.id   AF-A0AAD3ASI2-F1
#
_cell.length_a   1.000
_cell.length_b   1.000
_cell.length_c   1.000
_cell.angle_alpha   90.00
_cell.angle_beta   90.00
_cell.angle_gamma   90.00
#
_symmetry.space_group_name_H-M   'P 1'
#
loop_
_entity.id
_entity.type
_entity.pdbx_description
1 polymer ?
#
loop_
_entity_poly.entity_id
_entity_poly.type
_entity_poly.pdbx_seq_one_letter_code
_entity_poly.pdbx_strand_id
1 'polypeptide(L)' 'MIDKGCDIPAGMVIGEDPIEDAKNFYRTDKGVVLVTKKMIDELKEK' A
#
# COMPACT_ATOMS: atom_id res chain seq x y z
N MET A 1 -6.61 -5.31 -1.42
CA MET A 1 -6.44 -6.51 -0.55
C MET A 1 -5.20 -6.27 0.29
N ILE A 2 -5.30 -6.50 1.61
CA ILE A 2 -4.19 -6.28 2.55
C ILE A 2 -3.81 -7.64 3.13
N ASP A 3 -2.51 -7.95 3.09
CA ASP A 3 -1.99 -9.21 3.61
C ASP A 3 -2.09 -9.30 5.15
N LYS A 4 -2.22 -10.52 5.70
CA LYS A 4 -2.35 -10.71 7.14
C LYS A 4 -1.01 -10.48 7.84
N GLY A 5 -1.00 -9.63 8.88
CA GLY A 5 0.22 -9.25 9.61
C GLY A 5 0.92 -8.00 9.05
N CYS A 6 0.25 -7.27 8.17
CA CYS A 6 0.62 -5.91 7.81
C CYS A 6 0.31 -4.96 8.97
N ASP A 7 1.31 -4.22 9.44
CA ASP A 7 1.17 -3.24 10.50
C ASP A 7 1.02 -1.84 9.86
N ILE A 8 -0.23 -1.42 9.67
CA ILE A 8 -0.56 -0.16 9.01
C ILE A 8 -0.39 0.99 10.01
N PRO A 9 0.53 1.94 9.78
CA PRO A 9 0.71 3.09 10.66
C PRO A 9 -0.54 3.97 10.68
N ALA A 10 -0.78 4.60 11.83
CA ALA A 10 -1.89 5.54 11.98
C ALA A 10 -1.70 6.75 11.05
N GLY A 11 -2.75 7.09 10.29
CA GLY A 11 -2.71 8.17 9.30
C GLY A 11 -2.29 7.73 7.90
N MET A 12 -2.03 6.44 7.69
CA MET A 12 -1.76 5.91 6.36
C MET A 12 -3.05 5.86 5.51
N VAL A 13 -3.01 6.51 4.36
CA VAL A 13 -4.09 6.50 3.37
C VAL A 13 -3.62 5.72 2.16
N ILE A 14 -4.40 4.72 1.74
CA ILE A 14 -4.13 3.84 0.60
C ILE A 14 -5.38 3.83 -0.27
N GLY A 15 -5.24 4.04 -1.57
CA GLY A 15 -6.34 4.10 -2.53
C GLY A 15 -6.94 5.49 -2.74
N GLU A 16 -6.35 6.55 -2.17
CA GLU A 16 -6.79 7.94 -2.39
C GLU A 16 -6.20 8.52 -3.67
N ASP A 17 -4.89 8.30 -3.89
CA ASP A 17 -4.18 8.82 -5.05
C ASP A 17 -3.69 7.69 -5.96
N PRO A 18 -4.31 7.45 -7.12
CA PRO A 18 -3.97 6.32 -7.97
C PRO A 18 -2.53 6.36 -8.51
N ILE A 19 -1.91 7.55 -8.53
CA ILE A 19 -0.53 7.76 -8.96
C ILE A 19 0.43 7.35 -7.83
N GLU A 20 0.16 7.77 -6.59
CA GLU A 20 0.97 7.39 -5.44
C GLU A 20 0.80 5.91 -5.10
N ASP A 21 -0.42 5.39 -5.17
CA ASP A 21 -0.69 3.98 -4.94
C ASP A 21 0.01 3.08 -5.96
N ALA A 22 0.12 3.49 -7.23
CA ALA A 22 0.87 2.75 -8.24
C ALA A 22 2.39 2.86 -8.08
N LYS A 23 2.86 3.91 -7.40
CA LYS A 23 4.29 4.14 -7.12
C LYS A 23 4.76 3.36 -5.88
N ASN A 24 3.93 3.33 -4.85
CA ASN A 24 4.25 2.74 -3.55
C ASN A 24 3.74 1.28 -3.42
N PHE A 25 2.69 0.91 -4.16
CA PHE A 25 2.05 -0.41 -4.08
C PHE A 25 1.76 -0.99 -5.47
N TYR A 26 1.29 -2.24 -5.49
CA TYR A 26 0.87 -2.88 -6.72
C TYR A 26 -0.61 -2.59 -7.00
N ARG A 27 -0.88 -1.76 -8.01
CA ARG A 27 -2.24 -1.43 -8.45
C ARG A 27 -2.57 -2.18 -9.74
N THR A 28 -3.75 -2.81 -9.75
CA THR A 28 -4.29 -3.48 -10.94
C THR A 28 -5.13 -2.52 -11.78
N ASP A 29 -5.29 -2.84 -13.06
CA ASP A 29 -6.11 -2.06 -14.01
C ASP A 29 -7.58 -1.93 -13.56
N LYS A 30 -8.08 -2.90 -12.78
CA LYS A 30 -9.41 -2.89 -12.17
C LYS A 30 -9.53 -1.95 -10.95
N GLY A 31 -8.49 -1.20 -10.63
CA GLY A 31 -8.46 -0.26 -9.50
C GLY A 31 -8.22 -0.93 -8.14
N VAL A 32 -7.88 -2.22 -8.10
CA VAL A 32 -7.56 -2.92 -6.84
C VAL A 32 -6.10 -2.68 -6.50
N VAL A 33 -5.84 -2.19 -5.28
CA VAL A 33 -4.50 -2.05 -4.70
C VAL A 33 -4.17 -3.29 -3.85
N LEU A 34 -3.01 -3.89 -4.11
CA LEU A 34 -2.43 -4.98 -3.34
C LEU A 34 -1.32 -4.41 -2.48
N VAL A 35 -1.47 -4.58 -1.16
CA VAL A 35 -0.51 -4.12 -0.17
C VAL A 35 0.04 -5.33 0.58
N THR A 36 1.35 -5.45 0.60
CA THR A 36 2.07 -6.51 1.30
C THR A 36 2.90 -5.95 2.45
N LYS A 37 3.22 -6.80 3.43
CA LYS A 37 4.03 -6.39 4.58
C LYS A 37 5.36 -5.76 4.18
N LYS A 38 6.04 -6.33 3.19
CA LYS A 38 7.32 -5.80 2.68
C LYS A 38 7.17 -4.39 2.12
N MET A 39 6.10 -4.11 1.39
CA MET A 39 5.84 -2.76 0.83
C MET A 39 5.62 -1.72 1.95
N ILE A 40 4.91 -2.10 3.02
CA ILE A 40 4.75 -1.24 4.19
C ILE A 40 6.06 -1.04 4.94
N ASP A 41 6.87 -2.09 5.06
CA ASP A 41 8.18 -2.05 5.73
C ASP A 41 9.13 -1.07 5.02
N GLU A 42 9.20 -1.13 3.68
CA GLU A 42 9.99 -0.19 2.86
C GLU A 42 9.54 1.28 2.99
N LEU A 43 8.27 1.52 3.37
CA LEU A 43 7.74 2.86 3.64
C LEU A 43 7.98 3.32 5.07
N LYS A 44 8.02 2.40 6.05
CA LYS A 44 8.33 2.70 7.45
C LYS A 44 9.79 3.09 7.66
N GLU A 45 10.69 2.59 6.83
CA GLU A 45 12.14 2.89 6.90
C GLU A 45 12.53 4.21 6.20
N LYS A 46 11.56 4.98 5.71
CA LYS A 46 11.75 6.27 5.02
C LYS A 46 11.29 7.45 5.87
#